data_AF-A0A1F6QD43-F1
#
_entry.id   AF-A0A1F6QD43-F1
#
_cell.length_a   1.000
_cell.length_b   1.000
_cell.length_c   1.000
_cell.angle_alpha   90.00
_cell.angle_beta   90.00
_cell.angle_gamma   90.00
#
_symmetry.space_group_name_H-M   'P 1'
#
loop_
_entity.id
_entity.type
_entity.pdbx_description
1 polymer ?
#
loop_
_entity_poly.entity_id
_entity_poly.type
_entity_poly.pdbx_seq_one_letter_code
_entity_poly.pdbx_strand_id
1 'polypeptide(L)'
;MQNIKTDKNLKDEQYYVDLYDCHTMEECCRLILKFSGTVLTEEIQSKYSVEAQIDQLQKIIGITLNCFCGERYIDKAKTIQEWMDRDRSLGEFLESAQPPKGVLCIKCNSPMDCTDKHLYGVNDEKVLFFFSCNKCCKNRAFFDNGEEFKTIYQCPKCGEKAKTTHSRKKNTITTKYKCLHCKFTETGVLDLDDKTKEIDEIINEHFAADKKRFCLSKEEGEKYINGKDSLIRATDRFKELKEREKQKDLYDAVANVKKLNVTDLENHLTKALEKENFKKFELLKPDIGRIVVIGFTLQDTSTGIHEHTRRMTLKKTIDKALMETNWKLVEDSISYKLGFLSGRIRGFELEDDLVKMVQVRKKKLEKK
;
A
#
# COMPACT_ATOMS: atom_id res chain seq x y z
N MET A 1 -49.49 14.33 0.46
CA MET A 1 -48.09 14.44 0.92
C MET A 1 -47.74 15.92 0.93
N GLN A 2 -47.40 16.51 2.07
CA GLN A 2 -46.89 17.88 2.12
C GLN A 2 -45.53 17.91 1.40
N ASN A 3 -45.30 18.88 0.52
CA ASN A 3 -44.00 19.09 -0.13
C ASN A 3 -43.00 19.60 0.92
N ILE A 4 -42.31 18.68 1.60
CA ILE A 4 -41.19 19.00 2.48
C ILE A 4 -40.05 19.46 1.57
N LYS A 5 -39.44 20.62 1.86
CA LYS A 5 -38.28 21.08 1.09
C LYS A 5 -37.09 20.16 1.38
N THR A 6 -36.44 19.72 0.31
CA THR A 6 -35.23 18.90 0.33
C THR A 6 -34.23 19.49 -0.65
N ASP A 7 -33.00 19.72 -0.19
CA ASP A 7 -31.91 20.07 -1.10
C ASP A 7 -31.48 18.85 -1.90
N LYS A 8 -31.25 19.03 -3.21
CA LYS A 8 -30.65 17.99 -4.04
C LYS A 8 -29.16 17.91 -3.70
N ASN A 9 -28.76 16.78 -3.11
CA ASN A 9 -27.37 16.51 -2.75
C ASN A 9 -26.51 16.24 -3.99
N LEU A 10 -26.97 15.37 -4.90
CA LEU A 10 -26.25 15.08 -6.14
C LEU A 10 -26.22 16.28 -7.09
N LYS A 11 -25.02 16.68 -7.51
CA LYS A 11 -24.78 17.71 -8.53
C LYS A 11 -24.48 17.09 -9.90
N ASP A 12 -24.31 17.93 -10.91
CA ASP A 12 -23.81 17.49 -12.21
C ASP A 12 -22.34 17.01 -12.11
N GLU A 13 -21.93 16.14 -13.04
CA GLU A 13 -20.56 15.60 -13.05
C GLU A 13 -19.50 16.71 -13.18
N GLN A 14 -19.80 17.78 -13.93
CA GLN A 14 -18.87 18.88 -14.15
C GLN A 14 -18.54 19.63 -12.85
N TYR A 15 -19.50 19.79 -11.93
CA TYR A 15 -19.27 20.30 -10.60
C TYR A 15 -18.18 19.51 -9.84
N TYR A 16 -18.25 18.18 -9.85
CA TYR A 16 -17.26 17.34 -9.15
C TYR A 16 -15.90 17.37 -9.83
N VAL A 17 -15.88 17.44 -11.16
CA VAL A 17 -14.65 17.63 -11.94
C VAL A 17 -13.96 18.93 -11.55
N ASP A 18 -14.69 20.04 -11.52
CA ASP A 18 -14.13 21.35 -11.20
C ASP A 18 -13.72 21.44 -9.73
N LEU A 19 -14.47 20.84 -8.82
CA LEU A 19 -14.08 20.71 -7.41
C LEU A 19 -12.77 19.94 -7.25
N TYR A 20 -12.62 18.81 -7.96
CA TYR A 20 -11.41 18.00 -7.92
C TYR A 20 -10.20 18.74 -8.48
N ASP A 21 -10.39 19.46 -9.59
CA ASP A 21 -9.36 20.26 -10.23
C ASP A 21 -8.95 21.43 -9.33
N CYS A 22 -9.91 22.10 -8.69
CA CYS A 22 -9.66 23.17 -7.72
C CYS A 22 -8.76 22.69 -6.58
N HIS A 23 -9.11 21.58 -5.92
CA HIS A 23 -8.28 21.01 -4.86
C HIS A 23 -6.88 20.59 -5.34
N THR A 24 -6.77 20.11 -6.59
CA THR A 24 -5.48 19.77 -7.17
C THR A 24 -4.60 21.01 -7.33
N MET A 25 -5.18 22.13 -7.79
CA MET A 25 -4.46 23.40 -7.91
C MET A 25 -4.08 23.98 -6.55
N GLU A 26 -5.00 23.97 -5.57
CA GLU A 26 -4.73 24.41 -4.20
C GLU A 26 -3.51 23.70 -3.60
N GLU A 27 -3.46 22.38 -3.70
CA GLU A 27 -2.34 21.58 -3.19
C GLU A 27 -1.04 21.84 -3.95
N CYS A 28 -1.08 21.97 -5.28
CA CYS A 28 0.09 22.34 -6.07
C CYS A 28 0.66 23.71 -5.66
N CYS A 29 -0.20 24.71 -5.47
CA CYS A 29 0.21 26.03 -4.99
C CYS A 29 0.81 25.95 -3.57
N ARG A 30 0.19 25.19 -2.67
CA ARG A 30 0.74 24.94 -1.31
C ARG A 30 2.13 24.28 -1.37
N LEU A 31 2.32 23.31 -2.26
CA LEU A 31 3.62 22.66 -2.46
C LEU A 31 4.67 23.66 -2.94
N ILE A 32 4.36 24.48 -3.95
CA ILE A 32 5.28 25.51 -4.45
C ILE A 32 5.70 26.47 -3.34
N LEU A 33 4.74 26.96 -2.53
CA LEU A 33 5.02 27.87 -1.42
C LEU A 33 5.92 27.21 -0.36
N LYS A 34 5.64 25.95 -0.02
CA LYS A 34 6.43 25.17 0.93
C LYS A 34 7.88 25.02 0.46
N PHE A 35 8.10 24.65 -0.79
CA PHE A 35 9.45 24.49 -1.33
C PHE A 35 10.18 25.83 -1.54
N SER A 36 9.47 26.89 -1.92
CA SER A 36 10.06 28.23 -2.08
C SER A 36 10.53 28.82 -0.74
N GLY A 37 9.91 28.43 0.38
CA GLY A 37 10.36 28.79 1.73
C GLY A 37 11.38 27.81 2.34
N THR A 38 11.80 26.76 1.62
CA THR A 38 12.72 25.74 2.15
C THR A 38 14.17 26.17 1.96
N VAL A 39 14.93 26.18 3.06
CA VAL A 39 16.39 26.41 3.04
C VAL A 39 17.10 25.09 2.72
N LEU A 40 17.95 25.08 1.69
CA LEU A 40 18.79 23.92 1.32
C LEU A 40 19.78 23.58 2.45
N THR A 41 20.20 22.33 2.53
CA THR A 41 21.17 21.87 3.54
C THR A 41 22.52 22.56 3.40
N GLU A 42 23.26 22.70 4.51
CA GLU A 42 24.61 23.34 4.54
C GLU A 42 25.60 22.68 3.54
N GLU A 43 25.47 21.38 3.29
CA GLU A 43 26.27 20.65 2.31
C GLU A 43 25.99 21.09 0.86
N ILE A 44 24.75 21.44 0.53
CA ILE A 44 24.39 21.93 -0.81
C ILE A 44 24.79 23.41 -0.94
N GLN A 45 24.64 24.17 0.13
CA GLN A 45 25.01 25.59 0.16
C GLN A 45 26.52 25.79 -0.05
N SER A 46 27.35 24.92 0.53
CA SER A 46 28.81 24.99 0.41
C SER A 46 29.34 24.46 -0.92
N LYS A 47 28.54 23.67 -1.67
CA LYS A 47 28.98 22.98 -2.90
C LYS A 47 28.56 23.69 -4.19
N TYR A 48 27.52 24.53 -4.16
CA TYR A 48 26.92 25.14 -5.35
C TYR A 48 26.78 26.66 -5.20
N SER A 49 26.90 27.39 -6.31
CA SER A 49 26.52 28.81 -6.34
C SER A 49 25.03 28.99 -6.06
N VAL A 50 24.62 30.18 -5.63
CA VAL A 50 23.21 30.52 -5.33
C VAL A 50 22.31 30.26 -6.57
N GLU A 51 22.79 30.56 -7.76
CA GLU A 51 22.07 30.30 -9.02
C GLU A 51 21.88 28.79 -9.27
N ALA A 52 22.92 27.99 -9.04
CA ALA A 52 22.84 26.54 -9.16
C ALA A 52 21.92 25.92 -8.09
N GLN A 53 21.88 26.49 -6.89
CA GLN A 53 20.96 26.10 -5.83
C GLN A 53 19.49 26.34 -6.22
N ILE A 54 19.19 27.50 -6.81
CA ILE A 54 17.86 27.83 -7.32
C ILE A 54 17.44 26.86 -8.43
N ASP A 55 18.32 26.56 -9.39
CA ASP A 55 18.05 25.59 -10.45
C ASP A 55 17.75 24.18 -9.91
N GLN A 56 18.50 23.72 -8.89
CA GLN A 56 18.22 22.43 -8.23
C GLN A 56 16.86 22.42 -7.53
N LEU A 57 16.52 23.49 -6.80
CA LEU A 57 15.20 23.62 -6.16
C LEU A 57 14.07 23.59 -7.19
N GLN A 58 14.22 24.31 -8.31
CA GLN A 58 13.24 24.29 -9.40
C GLN A 58 13.05 22.90 -10.00
N LYS A 59 14.14 22.13 -10.17
CA LYS A 59 14.06 20.73 -10.62
C LYS A 59 13.34 19.84 -9.63
N ILE A 60 13.63 19.97 -8.34
CA ILE A 60 12.96 19.21 -7.27
C ILE A 60 11.46 19.54 -7.23
N ILE A 61 11.11 20.82 -7.30
CA ILE A 61 9.72 21.28 -7.38
C ILE A 61 9.05 20.70 -8.62
N GLY A 62 9.69 20.77 -9.79
CA GLY A 62 9.17 20.24 -11.04
C GLY A 62 8.89 18.73 -10.99
N ILE A 63 9.82 17.95 -10.45
CA ILE A 63 9.64 16.50 -10.27
C ILE A 63 8.50 16.22 -9.29
N THR A 64 8.48 16.92 -8.15
CA THR A 64 7.47 16.72 -7.11
C THR A 64 6.07 17.04 -7.62
N LEU A 65 5.91 18.16 -8.34
CA LEU A 65 4.65 18.53 -8.97
C LEU A 65 4.24 17.51 -10.04
N ASN A 66 5.15 17.07 -10.90
CA ASN A 66 4.84 16.06 -11.90
C ASN A 66 4.35 14.76 -11.25
N CYS A 67 5.02 14.29 -10.20
CA CYS A 67 4.58 13.14 -9.42
C CYS A 67 3.19 13.35 -8.80
N PHE A 68 2.97 14.47 -8.12
CA PHE A 68 1.70 14.77 -7.49
C PHE A 68 0.55 14.85 -8.51
N CYS A 69 0.71 15.65 -9.57
CA CYS A 69 -0.28 15.78 -10.63
C CYS A 69 -0.54 14.43 -11.34
N GLY A 70 0.50 13.61 -11.52
CA GLY A 70 0.41 12.28 -12.08
C GLY A 70 -0.46 11.34 -11.25
N GLU A 71 -0.23 11.25 -9.93
CA GLU A 71 -1.07 10.44 -9.04
C GLU A 71 -2.50 11.00 -8.98
N ARG A 72 -2.66 12.33 -8.93
CA ARG A 72 -3.99 12.97 -8.97
C ARG A 72 -4.75 12.63 -10.24
N TYR A 73 -4.08 12.51 -11.38
CA TYR A 73 -4.71 12.07 -12.63
C TYR A 73 -5.20 10.61 -12.55
N ILE A 74 -4.38 9.71 -11.98
CA ILE A 74 -4.73 8.29 -11.81
C ILE A 74 -5.99 8.15 -10.94
N ASP A 75 -6.05 8.90 -9.82
CA ASP A 75 -7.14 8.80 -8.86
C ASP A 75 -8.39 9.62 -9.22
N LYS A 76 -8.33 10.47 -10.25
CA LYS A 76 -9.38 11.45 -10.59
C LYS A 76 -10.73 10.79 -10.82
N ALA A 77 -10.79 9.85 -11.76
CA ALA A 77 -12.06 9.20 -12.14
C ALA A 77 -12.67 8.44 -10.95
N LYS A 78 -11.84 7.75 -10.18
CA LYS A 78 -12.27 6.99 -8.99
C LYS A 78 -12.82 7.93 -7.91
N THR A 79 -12.10 9.01 -7.60
CA THR A 79 -12.49 9.95 -6.55
C THR A 79 -13.79 10.68 -6.89
N ILE A 80 -13.95 11.11 -8.15
CA ILE A 80 -15.18 11.75 -8.62
C ILE A 80 -16.36 10.79 -8.49
N GLN A 81 -16.17 9.53 -8.91
CA GLN A 81 -17.20 8.51 -8.79
C GLN A 81 -17.57 8.25 -7.32
N GLU A 82 -16.58 8.15 -6.42
CA GLU A 82 -16.81 8.00 -4.98
C GLU A 82 -17.60 9.17 -4.39
N TRP A 83 -17.34 10.40 -4.82
CA TRP A 83 -18.10 11.58 -4.39
C TRP A 83 -19.53 11.58 -4.93
N MET A 84 -19.71 11.26 -6.21
CA MET A 84 -21.03 11.16 -6.83
C MET A 84 -21.88 10.06 -6.21
N ASP A 85 -21.31 8.88 -5.96
CA ASP A 85 -22.02 7.76 -5.34
C ASP A 85 -22.34 8.05 -3.87
N ARG A 86 -21.44 8.73 -3.14
CA ARG A 86 -21.73 9.22 -1.79
C ARG A 86 -22.92 10.18 -1.81
N ASP A 87 -22.90 11.22 -2.63
CA ASP A 87 -23.97 12.21 -2.69
C ASP A 87 -25.29 11.63 -3.19
N ARG A 88 -25.24 10.64 -4.08
CA ARG A 88 -26.41 9.85 -4.49
C ARG A 88 -26.98 9.08 -3.30
N SER A 89 -26.16 8.32 -2.58
CA SER A 89 -26.59 7.53 -1.43
C SER A 89 -27.17 8.40 -0.31
N LEU A 90 -26.55 9.55 -0.05
CA LEU A 90 -27.03 10.54 0.91
C LEU A 90 -28.33 11.20 0.45
N GLY A 91 -28.49 11.44 -0.85
CA GLY A 91 -29.75 11.89 -1.46
C GLY A 91 -30.87 10.88 -1.27
N GLU A 92 -30.65 9.61 -1.58
CA GLU A 92 -31.61 8.52 -1.40
C GLU A 92 -31.98 8.32 0.08
N PHE A 93 -31.00 8.40 0.98
CA PHE A 93 -31.22 8.35 2.42
C PHE A 93 -32.08 9.53 2.89
N LEU A 94 -31.75 10.76 2.47
CA LEU A 94 -32.53 11.95 2.81
C LEU A 94 -33.96 11.85 2.27
N GLU A 95 -34.15 11.39 1.03
CA GLU A 95 -35.48 11.25 0.41
C GLU A 95 -36.35 10.22 1.11
N SER A 96 -35.80 9.05 1.42
CA SER A 96 -36.49 7.94 2.09
C SER A 96 -36.81 8.20 3.57
N ALA A 97 -36.07 9.09 4.23
CA ALA A 97 -36.29 9.42 5.63
C ALA A 97 -37.68 10.04 5.87
N GLN A 98 -38.39 9.48 6.86
CA GLN A 98 -39.73 9.92 7.24
C GLN A 98 -39.72 10.78 8.51
N PRO A 99 -40.53 11.85 8.55
CA PRO A 99 -40.63 12.68 9.73
C PRO A 99 -41.27 11.92 10.90
N PRO A 100 -40.81 12.14 12.15
CA PRO A 100 -41.48 11.64 13.35
C PRO A 100 -42.95 12.08 13.40
N LYS A 101 -43.84 11.15 13.77
CA LYS A 101 -45.29 11.39 13.87
C LYS A 101 -45.68 11.99 15.22
N GLY A 102 -46.75 12.77 15.26
CA GLY A 102 -47.35 13.25 16.50
C GLY A 102 -46.61 14.40 17.19
N VAL A 103 -45.84 15.18 16.44
CA VAL A 103 -45.11 16.34 16.99
C VAL A 103 -46.08 17.47 17.34
N LEU A 104 -46.15 17.80 18.64
CA LEU A 104 -46.99 18.87 19.18
C LEU A 104 -46.17 20.10 19.60
N CYS A 105 -46.79 21.27 19.52
CA CYS A 105 -46.20 22.51 19.99
C CYS A 105 -46.18 22.57 21.52
N ILE A 106 -45.00 22.81 22.11
CA ILE A 106 -44.84 22.93 23.58
C ILE A 106 -45.70 24.06 24.16
N LYS A 107 -45.95 25.14 23.40
CA LYS A 107 -46.67 26.32 23.91
C LYS A 107 -48.19 26.19 23.83
N CYS A 108 -48.71 25.69 22.71
CA CYS A 108 -50.16 25.72 22.42
C CYS A 108 -50.77 24.35 22.15
N ASN A 109 -49.99 23.28 22.29
CA ASN A 109 -50.38 21.88 22.12
C ASN A 109 -51.03 21.54 20.76
N SER A 110 -50.91 22.42 19.77
CA SER A 110 -51.39 22.13 18.41
C SER A 110 -50.40 21.24 17.66
N PRO A 111 -50.88 20.43 16.70
CA PRO A 111 -50.01 19.74 15.74
C PRO A 111 -49.06 20.72 15.05
N MET A 112 -47.83 20.27 14.81
CA MET A 112 -46.82 21.02 14.06
C MET A 112 -46.62 20.39 12.69
N ASP A 113 -46.35 21.22 11.69
CA ASP A 113 -46.06 20.77 10.32
C ASP A 113 -44.55 20.65 10.11
N CYS A 114 -44.13 19.60 9.42
CA CYS A 114 -42.74 19.45 8.99
C CYS A 114 -42.48 20.37 7.81
N THR A 115 -41.58 21.34 7.97
CA THR A 115 -41.29 22.33 6.92
C THR A 115 -40.14 21.89 6.03
N ASP A 116 -39.07 21.39 6.65
CA ASP A 116 -37.80 21.12 5.98
C ASP A 116 -37.12 19.86 6.57
N LYS A 117 -36.28 19.20 5.78
CA LYS A 117 -35.40 18.12 6.26
C LYS A 117 -34.01 18.26 5.67
N HIS A 118 -32.98 18.03 6.50
CA HIS A 118 -31.58 18.16 6.11
C HIS A 118 -30.74 17.04 6.72
N LEU A 119 -29.60 16.72 6.10
CA LEU A 119 -28.58 15.87 6.71
C LEU A 119 -27.86 16.62 7.83
N TYR A 120 -27.46 15.92 8.89
CA TYR A 120 -26.85 16.52 10.07
C TYR A 120 -25.50 15.90 10.43
N GLY A 121 -24.44 16.71 10.31
CA GLY A 121 -23.05 16.33 10.62
C GLY A 121 -22.10 16.63 9.45
N VAL A 122 -20.89 16.04 9.49
CA VAL A 122 -19.88 16.10 8.42
C VAL A 122 -19.77 14.75 7.67
N ASN A 123 -20.33 13.68 8.24
CA ASN A 123 -20.21 12.28 7.76
C ASN A 123 -21.57 11.54 7.86
N ASP A 124 -22.63 12.19 7.36
CA ASP A 124 -24.01 12.07 7.83
C ASP A 124 -24.70 10.69 7.75
N GLU A 125 -25.03 10.15 8.93
CA GLU A 125 -25.94 9.01 9.11
C GLU A 125 -27.27 9.42 9.80
N LYS A 126 -27.57 10.72 9.88
CA LYS A 126 -28.80 11.21 10.54
C LYS A 126 -29.48 12.30 9.73
N VAL A 127 -30.81 12.22 9.66
CA VAL A 127 -31.67 13.25 9.07
C VAL A 127 -32.33 14.07 10.17
N LEU A 128 -32.23 15.39 10.07
CA LEU A 128 -32.85 16.35 10.96
C LEU A 128 -34.09 16.97 10.29
N PHE A 129 -35.25 16.78 10.91
CA PHE A 129 -36.55 17.32 10.49
C PHE A 129 -36.89 18.56 11.29
N PHE A 130 -37.25 19.64 10.60
CA PHE A 130 -37.71 20.89 11.19
C PHE A 130 -39.22 20.96 11.19
N PHE A 131 -39.80 21.25 12.35
CA PHE A 131 -41.22 21.41 12.55
C PHE A 131 -41.53 22.85 12.94
N SER A 132 -42.55 23.44 12.31
CA SER A 132 -43.05 24.77 12.62
C SER A 132 -44.51 24.72 13.07
N CYS A 133 -44.85 25.52 14.07
CA CYS A 133 -46.21 25.65 14.58
C CYS A 133 -46.92 26.83 13.93
N ASN A 134 -47.94 26.57 13.11
CA ASN A 134 -48.70 27.61 12.41
C ASN A 134 -49.39 28.63 13.35
N LYS A 135 -49.74 28.22 14.59
CA LYS A 135 -50.44 29.10 15.54
C LYS A 135 -49.53 30.09 16.29
N CYS A 136 -48.28 29.73 16.54
CA CYS A 136 -47.41 30.53 17.43
C CYS A 136 -45.96 30.68 16.94
N CYS A 137 -45.68 30.24 15.72
CA CYS A 137 -44.39 30.35 15.03
C CYS A 137 -43.21 29.81 15.87
N LYS A 138 -43.48 28.82 16.72
CA LYS A 138 -42.44 28.10 17.45
C LYS A 138 -41.95 26.93 16.61
N ASN A 139 -40.63 26.76 16.59
CA ASN A 139 -39.97 25.71 15.83
C ASN A 139 -39.42 24.65 16.78
N ARG A 140 -39.39 23.41 16.32
CA ARG A 140 -38.73 22.28 16.97
C ARG A 140 -38.00 21.50 15.88
N ALA A 141 -36.96 20.76 16.25
CA ALA A 141 -36.28 19.91 15.31
C ALA A 141 -36.06 18.53 15.93
N PHE A 142 -36.18 17.48 15.12
CA PHE A 142 -36.08 16.10 15.56
C PHE A 142 -35.29 15.28 14.56
N PHE A 143 -34.51 14.34 15.07
CA PHE A 143 -33.87 13.34 14.25
C PHE A 143 -34.87 12.29 13.75
N ASP A 144 -34.49 11.55 12.71
CA ASP A 144 -35.19 10.39 12.15
C ASP A 144 -35.53 9.31 13.20
N ASN A 145 -34.68 9.14 14.22
CA ASN A 145 -34.95 8.26 15.36
C ASN A 145 -35.97 8.81 16.38
N GLY A 146 -36.50 10.03 16.17
CA GLY A 146 -37.44 10.70 17.06
C GLY A 146 -36.81 11.48 18.23
N GLU A 147 -35.48 11.50 18.33
CA GLU A 147 -34.76 12.30 19.32
C GLU A 147 -34.87 13.80 19.00
N GLU A 148 -35.21 14.62 19.99
CA GLU A 148 -35.32 16.07 19.79
C GLU A 148 -33.92 16.71 19.74
N PHE A 149 -33.66 17.44 18.66
CA PHE A 149 -32.43 18.20 18.51
C PHE A 149 -32.38 19.37 19.50
N LYS A 150 -31.34 19.37 20.33
CA LYS A 150 -31.08 20.40 21.33
C LYS A 150 -29.66 20.91 21.16
N THR A 151 -29.50 22.21 20.90
CA THR A 151 -28.20 22.88 20.95
C THR A 151 -27.76 23.03 22.41
N ILE A 152 -27.14 22.00 22.96
CA ILE A 152 -26.61 22.02 24.32
C ILE A 152 -25.16 22.52 24.25
N TYR A 153 -24.95 23.80 24.58
CA TYR A 153 -23.61 24.29 24.88
C TYR A 153 -23.32 24.01 26.36
N GLN A 154 -22.29 23.21 26.64
CA GLN A 154 -21.81 22.96 28.00
C GLN A 154 -20.78 24.01 28.39
N CYS A 155 -20.87 24.53 29.62
CA CYS A 155 -19.93 25.52 30.09
C CYS A 155 -18.52 24.92 30.23
N PRO A 156 -17.48 25.49 29.60
CA PRO A 156 -16.12 24.95 29.68
C PRO A 156 -15.51 25.01 31.09
N LYS A 157 -16.06 25.84 31.99
CA LYS A 157 -15.58 25.96 33.38
C LYS A 157 -16.23 25.00 34.37
N CYS A 158 -17.47 24.58 34.13
CA CYS A 158 -18.23 23.82 35.13
C CYS A 158 -19.07 22.67 34.56
N GLY A 159 -19.02 22.42 33.24
CA GLY A 159 -19.78 21.37 32.56
C GLY A 159 -21.29 21.59 32.47
N GLU A 160 -21.83 22.51 33.27
CA GLU A 160 -23.27 22.80 33.33
C GLU A 160 -23.81 23.44 32.04
N LYS A 161 -25.08 23.19 31.72
CA LYS A 161 -25.72 23.70 30.50
C LYS A 161 -25.75 25.24 30.50
N ALA A 162 -25.15 25.87 29.49
CA ALA A 162 -25.21 27.31 29.33
C ALA A 162 -26.47 27.73 28.58
N LYS A 163 -26.97 28.92 28.91
CA LYS A 163 -28.03 29.57 28.16
C LYS A 163 -27.42 30.23 26.91
N THR A 164 -27.88 29.82 25.74
CA THR A 164 -27.45 30.40 24.47
C THR A 164 -28.45 31.45 23.98
N THR A 165 -27.94 32.55 23.44
CA THR A 165 -28.74 33.59 22.77
C THR A 165 -28.08 33.96 21.45
N HIS A 166 -28.90 34.12 20.40
CA HIS A 166 -28.42 34.46 19.07
C HIS A 166 -28.97 35.82 18.65
N SER A 167 -28.13 36.64 18.01
CA SER A 167 -28.54 37.88 17.37
C SER A 167 -27.87 37.98 16.00
N ARG A 168 -28.65 38.25 14.96
CA ARG A 168 -28.16 38.44 13.60
C ARG A 168 -28.19 39.92 13.24
N LYS A 169 -27.09 40.45 12.71
CA LYS A 169 -27.00 41.76 12.08
C LYS A 169 -26.35 41.61 10.72
N LYS A 170 -27.15 41.72 9.65
CA LYS A 170 -26.71 41.48 8.26
C LYS A 170 -25.99 40.12 8.12
N ASN A 171 -24.70 40.15 7.78
CA ASN A 171 -23.84 38.98 7.58
C ASN A 171 -23.14 38.50 8.85
N THR A 172 -23.29 39.20 9.97
CA THR A 172 -22.69 38.79 11.23
C THR A 172 -23.73 38.12 12.14
N ILE A 173 -23.48 36.88 12.51
CA ILE A 173 -24.24 36.12 13.51
C ILE A 173 -23.45 36.12 14.80
N THR A 174 -23.97 36.80 15.82
CA THR A 174 -23.39 36.80 17.16
C THR A 174 -24.14 35.82 18.05
N THR A 175 -23.42 34.86 18.60
CA THR A 175 -23.94 33.87 19.55
C THR A 175 -23.32 34.12 20.92
N LYS A 176 -24.15 34.40 21.92
CA LYS A 176 -23.72 34.58 23.32
C LYS A 176 -24.10 33.36 24.15
N TYR A 177 -23.11 32.73 24.76
CA TYR A 177 -23.25 31.65 25.72
C TYR A 177 -23.11 32.21 27.12
N LYS A 178 -24.09 31.97 28.00
CA LYS A 178 -24.05 32.41 29.40
C LYS A 178 -24.35 31.25 30.33
N CYS A 179 -23.36 30.85 31.13
CA CYS A 179 -23.56 29.90 32.20
C CYS A 179 -24.23 30.59 33.40
N LEU A 180 -25.35 30.05 33.87
CA LEU A 180 -26.06 30.59 35.03
C LEU A 180 -25.44 30.13 36.37
N HIS A 181 -24.67 29.05 36.35
CA HIS A 181 -24.02 28.48 37.54
C HIS A 181 -22.73 29.23 37.90
N CYS A 182 -21.78 29.33 36.96
CA CYS A 182 -20.48 29.99 37.20
C CYS A 182 -20.39 31.42 36.63
N LYS A 183 -21.51 31.96 36.11
CA LYS A 183 -21.61 33.29 35.48
C LYS A 183 -20.69 33.52 34.27
N PHE A 184 -20.05 32.47 33.75
CA PHE A 184 -19.20 32.56 32.56
C PHE A 184 -20.01 33.02 31.34
N THR A 185 -19.47 33.97 30.59
CA THR A 185 -20.05 34.45 29.34
C THR A 185 -19.02 34.37 28.22
N GLU A 186 -19.41 33.76 27.11
CA GLU A 186 -18.63 33.73 25.88
C GLU A 186 -19.49 34.29 24.74
N THR A 187 -18.86 35.03 23.82
CA THR A 187 -19.52 35.54 22.63
C THR A 187 -18.76 35.05 21.41
N GLY A 188 -19.36 34.13 20.66
CA GLY A 188 -18.89 33.75 19.33
C GLY A 188 -19.46 34.70 18.29
N VAL A 189 -18.61 35.17 17.39
CA VAL A 189 -19.01 35.97 16.23
C VAL A 189 -18.69 35.13 14.99
N LEU A 190 -19.74 34.71 14.29
CA LEU A 190 -19.62 34.12 12.96
C LEU A 190 -19.90 35.24 11.97
N ASP A 191 -18.87 35.71 11.29
CA ASP A 191 -19.02 36.63 10.18
C ASP A 191 -19.11 35.80 8.89
N LEU A 192 -20.27 35.87 8.23
CA LEU A 192 -20.53 35.13 6.99
C LEU A 192 -19.69 35.66 5.82
N ASP A 193 -18.96 36.77 6.00
CA ASP A 193 -18.01 37.32 5.04
C ASP A 193 -16.52 36.97 5.38
N ASP A 194 -16.23 36.28 6.49
CA ASP A 194 -14.86 36.12 7.02
C ASP A 194 -14.15 34.84 6.51
N LYS A 195 -13.23 35.08 5.56
CA LYS A 195 -12.03 34.34 5.13
C LYS A 195 -12.13 33.01 4.39
N THR A 196 -12.31 33.14 3.07
CA THR A 196 -11.67 32.29 2.03
C THR A 196 -11.12 33.11 0.84
N LYS A 197 -11.14 34.45 0.91
CA LYS A 197 -10.89 35.31 -0.24
C LYS A 197 -9.45 35.32 -0.77
N GLU A 198 -8.41 35.18 0.06
CA GLU A 198 -7.02 35.23 -0.45
C GLU A 198 -6.66 34.03 -1.34
N ILE A 199 -7.16 32.83 -1.02
CA ILE A 199 -6.94 31.63 -1.85
C ILE A 199 -7.90 31.63 -3.05
N ASP A 200 -9.16 31.99 -2.85
CA ASP A 200 -10.15 32.09 -3.93
C ASP A 200 -9.79 33.19 -4.95
N GLU A 201 -9.18 34.31 -4.54
CA GLU A 201 -8.74 35.39 -5.44
C GLU A 201 -7.49 34.97 -6.25
N ILE A 202 -6.49 34.34 -5.62
CA ILE A 202 -5.30 33.79 -6.31
C ILE A 202 -5.72 32.71 -7.32
N ILE A 203 -6.64 31.84 -6.93
CA ILE A 203 -7.18 30.79 -7.80
C ILE A 203 -8.00 31.40 -8.94
N ASN A 204 -8.81 32.43 -8.70
CA ASN A 204 -9.66 33.02 -9.74
C ASN A 204 -8.90 33.84 -10.79
N GLU A 205 -7.80 34.53 -10.46
CA GLU A 205 -7.03 35.31 -11.45
C GLU A 205 -6.26 34.44 -12.45
N HIS A 206 -5.84 33.23 -12.05
CA HIS A 206 -5.04 32.32 -12.88
C HIS A 206 -5.64 30.92 -13.08
N PHE A 207 -6.90 30.70 -12.69
CA PHE A 207 -7.58 29.40 -12.71
C PHE A 207 -7.35 28.62 -14.01
N ALA A 208 -7.55 29.25 -15.16
CA ALA A 208 -7.41 28.57 -16.45
C ALA A 208 -5.95 28.19 -16.77
N ALA A 209 -4.99 29.03 -16.37
CA ALA A 209 -3.56 28.79 -16.59
C ALA A 209 -3.04 27.70 -15.65
N ASP A 210 -3.40 27.78 -14.37
CA ASP A 210 -3.02 26.80 -13.35
C ASP A 210 -3.73 25.47 -13.56
N LYS A 211 -4.99 25.47 -14.03
CA LYS A 211 -5.71 24.25 -14.41
C LYS A 211 -4.97 23.55 -15.53
N LYS A 212 -4.56 24.27 -16.58
CA LYS A 212 -3.78 23.69 -17.68
C LYS A 212 -2.41 23.19 -17.23
N ARG A 213 -1.81 23.82 -16.23
CA ARG A 213 -0.48 23.46 -15.72
C ARG A 213 -0.50 22.26 -14.78
N PHE A 214 -1.49 22.17 -13.90
CA PHE A 214 -1.53 21.18 -12.82
C PHE A 214 -2.48 20.03 -13.10
N CYS A 215 -3.58 20.25 -13.83
CA CYS A 215 -4.52 19.20 -14.17
C CYS A 215 -4.11 18.57 -15.51
N LEU A 216 -3.47 17.40 -15.45
CA LEU A 216 -2.93 16.72 -16.62
C LEU A 216 -4.02 16.39 -17.64
N SER A 217 -3.70 16.61 -18.92
CA SER A 217 -4.49 16.07 -20.02
C SER A 217 -4.35 14.54 -20.10
N LYS A 218 -5.23 13.91 -20.90
CA LYS A 218 -5.17 12.46 -21.12
C LYS A 218 -3.81 11.99 -21.62
N GLU A 219 -3.23 12.70 -22.59
CA GLU A 219 -1.92 12.35 -23.15
C GLU A 219 -0.79 12.50 -22.14
N GLU A 220 -0.80 13.55 -21.32
CA GLU A 220 0.21 13.78 -20.28
C GLU A 220 0.08 12.76 -19.14
N GLY A 221 -1.14 12.44 -18.73
CA GLY A 221 -1.43 11.42 -17.74
C GLY A 221 -0.98 10.02 -18.20
N GLU A 222 -1.25 9.65 -19.45
CA GLU A 222 -0.78 8.38 -20.03
C GLU A 222 0.75 8.31 -20.11
N LYS A 223 1.42 9.43 -20.46
CA LYS A 223 2.89 9.51 -20.43
C LYS A 223 3.44 9.30 -19.02
N TYR A 224 2.80 9.90 -18.01
CA TYR A 224 3.19 9.73 -16.61
C TYR A 224 3.05 8.26 -16.17
N ILE A 225 1.91 7.63 -16.43
CA ILE A 225 1.64 6.22 -16.10
C ILE A 225 2.70 5.31 -16.73
N ASN A 226 2.94 5.47 -18.03
CA ASN A 226 3.95 4.68 -18.75
C ASN A 226 5.37 4.91 -18.22
N GLY A 227 5.70 6.15 -17.84
CA GLY A 227 6.97 6.50 -17.22
C GLY A 227 7.14 5.86 -15.84
N LYS A 228 6.12 5.94 -14.99
CA LYS A 228 6.06 5.32 -13.66
C LYS A 228 6.26 3.81 -13.75
N ASP A 229 5.53 3.13 -14.63
CA ASP A 229 5.66 1.68 -14.83
C ASP A 229 7.06 1.28 -15.31
N SER A 230 7.66 2.10 -16.18
CA SER A 230 9.02 1.86 -16.67
C SER A 230 10.06 2.02 -15.57
N LEU A 231 9.91 3.01 -14.69
CA LEU A 231 10.76 3.21 -13.52
C LEU A 231 10.62 2.08 -12.51
N ILE A 232 9.40 1.57 -12.26
CA ILE A 232 9.16 0.42 -11.38
C ILE A 232 9.89 -0.80 -11.93
N ARG A 233 9.70 -1.14 -13.22
CA ARG A 233 10.39 -2.25 -13.87
C ARG A 233 11.91 -2.13 -13.80
N ALA A 234 12.45 -0.94 -14.05
CA ALA A 234 13.89 -0.69 -13.94
C ALA A 234 14.38 -0.93 -12.51
N THR A 235 13.65 -0.43 -11.52
CA THR A 235 13.97 -0.59 -10.09
C THR A 235 14.01 -2.05 -9.68
N ASP A 236 13.05 -2.86 -10.14
CA ASP A 236 13.03 -4.29 -9.82
C ASP A 236 14.19 -5.04 -10.49
N ARG A 237 14.50 -4.74 -11.75
CA ARG A 237 15.70 -5.28 -12.42
C ARG A 237 16.98 -4.89 -11.68
N PHE A 238 17.08 -3.67 -11.16
CA PHE A 238 18.23 -3.24 -10.36
C PHE A 238 18.33 -4.01 -9.04
N LYS A 239 17.21 -4.32 -8.38
CA LYS A 239 17.22 -5.18 -7.18
C LYS A 239 17.71 -6.59 -7.51
N GLU A 240 17.23 -7.17 -8.61
CA GLU A 240 17.68 -8.49 -9.07
C GLU A 240 19.18 -8.52 -9.34
N LEU A 241 19.70 -7.51 -10.03
CA LEU A 241 21.15 -7.40 -10.31
C LEU A 241 21.96 -7.26 -9.02
N LYS A 242 21.53 -6.41 -8.09
CA LYS A 242 22.18 -6.27 -6.78
C LYS A 242 22.17 -7.57 -5.98
N GLU A 243 21.09 -8.35 -6.05
CA GLU A 243 21.02 -9.64 -5.37
C GLU A 243 21.99 -10.65 -5.99
N ARG A 244 22.09 -10.68 -7.33
CA ARG A 244 23.09 -11.49 -8.03
C ARG A 244 24.52 -11.08 -7.68
N GLU A 245 24.81 -9.79 -7.58
CA GLU A 245 26.12 -9.27 -7.16
C GLU A 245 26.45 -9.66 -5.72
N LYS A 246 25.49 -9.59 -4.79
CA LYS A 246 25.68 -10.05 -3.40
C LYS A 246 25.93 -11.55 -3.31
N GLN A 247 25.34 -12.33 -4.22
CA GLN A 247 25.51 -13.77 -4.30
C GLN A 247 26.58 -14.18 -5.31
N LYS A 248 27.46 -13.27 -5.74
CA LYS A 248 28.49 -13.56 -6.75
C LYS A 248 29.34 -14.77 -6.37
N ASP A 249 29.73 -14.90 -5.10
CA ASP A 249 30.49 -16.06 -4.61
C ASP A 249 29.72 -17.40 -4.69
N LEU A 250 28.39 -17.36 -4.75
CA LEU A 250 27.55 -18.54 -4.96
C LEU A 250 27.44 -18.87 -6.46
N TYR A 251 27.21 -17.87 -7.30
CA TYR A 251 27.11 -18.04 -8.75
C TYR A 251 28.47 -18.43 -9.38
N ASP A 252 29.57 -17.85 -8.91
CA ASP A 252 30.93 -18.27 -9.30
C ASP A 252 31.21 -19.71 -8.88
N ALA A 253 30.74 -20.11 -7.69
CA ALA A 253 30.86 -21.50 -7.24
C ALA A 253 29.98 -22.47 -8.03
N VAL A 254 28.82 -22.04 -8.54
CA VAL A 254 27.98 -22.82 -9.48
C VAL A 254 28.65 -22.95 -10.84
N ALA A 255 29.27 -21.88 -11.36
CA ALA A 255 30.02 -21.91 -12.62
C ALA A 255 31.21 -22.88 -12.56
N ASN A 256 31.85 -23.01 -11.39
CA ASN A 256 32.96 -23.94 -11.16
C ASN A 256 32.54 -25.40 -10.94
N VAL A 257 31.24 -25.74 -10.91
CA VAL A 257 30.78 -27.13 -10.78
C VAL A 257 31.09 -27.90 -12.07
N LYS A 258 31.86 -28.99 -11.94
CA LYS A 258 32.13 -29.90 -13.06
C LYS A 258 30.85 -30.65 -13.45
N LYS A 259 30.30 -30.32 -14.61
CA LYS A 259 29.13 -31.00 -15.18
C LYS A 259 29.60 -32.28 -15.86
N LEU A 260 29.46 -33.41 -15.17
CA LEU A 260 29.78 -34.73 -15.71
C LEU A 260 28.52 -35.34 -16.32
N ASN A 261 28.65 -35.91 -17.53
CA ASN A 261 27.62 -36.81 -18.07
C ASN A 261 27.75 -38.20 -17.39
N VAL A 262 26.83 -39.12 -17.70
CA VAL A 262 26.78 -40.46 -17.06
C VAL A 262 28.05 -41.27 -17.32
N THR A 263 28.62 -41.20 -18.52
CA THR A 263 29.84 -41.91 -18.90
C THR A 263 31.06 -41.36 -18.14
N ASP A 264 31.17 -40.04 -18.03
CA ASP A 264 32.26 -39.38 -17.30
C ASP A 264 32.14 -39.63 -15.79
N LEU A 265 30.91 -39.68 -15.27
CA LEU A 265 30.63 -40.04 -13.89
C LEU A 265 31.07 -41.47 -13.56
N GLU A 266 30.74 -42.43 -14.42
CA GLU A 266 31.13 -43.83 -14.26
C GLU A 266 32.65 -43.99 -14.23
N ASN A 267 33.35 -43.36 -15.17
CA ASN A 267 34.80 -43.35 -15.23
C ASN A 267 35.44 -42.68 -14.00
N HIS A 268 34.86 -41.56 -13.54
CA HIS A 268 35.36 -40.82 -12.38
C HIS A 268 35.20 -41.60 -11.07
N LEU A 269 34.03 -42.24 -10.87
CA LEU A 269 33.76 -43.05 -9.69
C LEU A 269 34.57 -44.34 -9.68
N THR A 270 34.70 -45.03 -10.82
CA THR A 270 35.49 -46.27 -10.91
C THR A 270 36.94 -46.03 -10.47
N LYS A 271 37.58 -44.96 -10.97
CA LYS A 271 38.94 -44.57 -10.57
C LYS A 271 39.08 -44.26 -9.07
N ALA A 272 38.04 -43.71 -8.45
CA ALA A 272 38.05 -43.40 -7.03
C ALA A 272 37.82 -44.66 -6.16
N LEU A 273 36.98 -45.57 -6.63
CA LEU A 273 36.55 -46.77 -5.91
C LEU A 273 37.58 -47.91 -5.96
N GLU A 274 38.29 -48.07 -7.08
CA GLU A 274 39.35 -49.08 -7.22
C GLU A 274 40.47 -48.91 -6.19
N LYS A 275 40.78 -47.67 -5.79
CA LYS A 275 41.78 -47.36 -4.76
C LYS A 275 41.42 -47.90 -3.36
N GLU A 276 40.14 -48.16 -3.11
CA GLU A 276 39.60 -48.63 -1.83
C GLU A 276 39.21 -50.12 -1.85
N ASN A 277 39.69 -50.87 -2.85
CA ASN A 277 39.40 -52.28 -3.09
C ASN A 277 37.92 -52.59 -3.39
N PHE A 278 37.21 -51.65 -4.03
CA PHE A 278 35.90 -51.90 -4.61
C PHE A 278 36.07 -52.22 -6.10
N LYS A 279 35.44 -53.30 -6.57
CA LYS A 279 35.54 -53.77 -7.97
C LYS A 279 34.16 -53.92 -8.61
N LYS A 280 34.12 -53.99 -9.93
CA LYS A 280 32.89 -54.16 -10.73
C LYS A 280 31.81 -53.13 -10.38
N PHE A 281 32.20 -51.85 -10.40
CA PHE A 281 31.24 -50.77 -10.29
C PHE A 281 30.39 -50.73 -11.56
N GLU A 282 29.07 -50.77 -11.41
CA GLU A 282 28.12 -50.74 -12.51
C GLU A 282 26.97 -49.79 -12.17
N LEU A 283 26.60 -48.95 -13.13
CA LEU A 283 25.41 -48.10 -13.04
C LEU A 283 24.18 -48.86 -13.55
N LEU A 284 23.09 -48.79 -12.79
CA LEU A 284 21.80 -49.35 -13.14
C LEU A 284 21.04 -48.39 -14.08
N LYS A 285 19.87 -48.84 -14.55
CA LYS A 285 19.01 -48.00 -15.41
C LYS A 285 18.67 -46.67 -14.70
N PRO A 286 18.86 -45.52 -15.38
CA PRO A 286 18.54 -44.21 -14.82
C PRO A 286 17.02 -44.01 -14.74
N ASP A 287 16.57 -43.41 -13.64
CA ASP A 287 15.24 -42.85 -13.48
C ASP A 287 15.29 -41.35 -13.84
N ILE A 288 14.66 -40.99 -14.96
CA ILE A 288 14.72 -39.67 -15.56
C ILE A 288 13.43 -38.92 -15.24
N GLY A 289 13.47 -38.10 -14.19
CA GLY A 289 12.41 -37.15 -13.84
C GLY A 289 12.89 -35.71 -13.99
N ARG A 290 12.51 -34.83 -13.05
CA ARG A 290 13.06 -33.46 -12.93
C ARG A 290 14.57 -33.45 -12.61
N ILE A 291 15.02 -34.47 -11.88
CA ILE A 291 16.43 -34.76 -11.61
C ILE A 291 16.71 -36.20 -12.03
N VAL A 292 17.92 -36.46 -12.50
CA VAL A 292 18.34 -37.82 -12.91
C VAL A 292 18.76 -38.58 -11.67
N VAL A 293 18.17 -39.76 -11.41
CA VAL A 293 18.56 -40.64 -10.30
C VAL A 293 19.04 -41.97 -10.86
N ILE A 294 20.23 -42.40 -10.48
CA ILE A 294 20.86 -43.63 -10.98
C ILE A 294 21.22 -44.52 -9.81
N GLY A 295 20.79 -45.78 -9.84
CA GLY A 295 21.25 -46.79 -8.90
C GLY A 295 22.64 -47.31 -9.29
N PHE A 296 23.42 -47.79 -8.34
CA PHE A 296 24.71 -48.42 -8.64
C PHE A 296 24.91 -49.68 -7.81
N THR A 297 25.76 -50.57 -8.31
CA THR A 297 26.20 -51.79 -7.63
C THR A 297 27.71 -51.97 -7.73
N LEU A 298 28.33 -52.55 -6.71
CA LEU A 298 29.76 -52.87 -6.70
C LEU A 298 30.07 -54.04 -5.76
N GLN A 299 31.24 -54.66 -5.96
CA GLN A 299 31.75 -55.78 -5.18
C GLN A 299 32.84 -55.32 -4.21
N ASP A 300 32.73 -55.74 -2.96
CA ASP A 300 33.76 -55.54 -1.94
C ASP A 300 34.68 -56.75 -1.89
N THR A 301 35.96 -56.54 -2.20
CA THR A 301 36.96 -57.63 -2.16
C THR A 301 37.73 -57.68 -0.84
N SER A 302 37.38 -56.86 0.14
CA SER A 302 38.02 -56.88 1.45
C SER A 302 37.53 -58.05 2.31
N THR A 303 38.46 -58.73 2.96
CA THR A 303 38.18 -59.85 3.87
C THR A 303 38.29 -59.39 5.33
N GLY A 304 37.39 -59.86 6.20
CA GLY A 304 37.47 -59.62 7.65
C GLY A 304 37.07 -58.22 8.16
N ILE A 305 36.60 -57.33 7.29
CA ILE A 305 36.14 -55.98 7.68
C ILE A 305 34.63 -55.97 7.93
N HIS A 306 34.20 -55.35 9.03
CA HIS A 306 32.79 -55.22 9.38
C HIS A 306 32.00 -54.38 8.35
N GLU A 307 30.80 -54.84 8.02
CA GLU A 307 29.89 -54.26 7.03
C GLU A 307 29.68 -52.75 7.20
N HIS A 308 29.41 -52.30 8.42
CA HIS A 308 29.20 -50.88 8.74
C HIS A 308 30.39 -50.00 8.30
N THR A 309 31.62 -50.48 8.53
CA THR A 309 32.84 -49.75 8.18
C THR A 309 32.95 -49.60 6.67
N ARG A 310 32.61 -50.64 5.91
CA ARG A 310 32.66 -50.60 4.43
C ARG A 310 31.62 -49.67 3.84
N ARG A 311 30.40 -49.64 4.39
CA ARG A 311 29.38 -48.64 4.01
C ARG A 311 29.87 -47.20 4.27
N MET A 312 30.52 -46.95 5.41
CA MET A 312 31.09 -45.64 5.74
C MET A 312 32.26 -45.25 4.82
N THR A 313 33.17 -46.18 4.52
CA THR A 313 34.27 -45.94 3.57
C THR A 313 33.71 -45.62 2.20
N LEU A 314 32.76 -46.41 1.69
CA LEU A 314 32.13 -46.16 0.40
C LEU A 314 31.46 -44.78 0.35
N LYS A 315 30.68 -44.42 1.38
CA LYS A 315 30.05 -43.11 1.51
C LYS A 315 31.07 -41.99 1.40
N LYS A 316 32.16 -42.05 2.19
CA LYS A 316 33.23 -41.05 2.19
C LYS A 316 33.92 -40.93 0.84
N THR A 317 34.19 -42.06 0.18
CA THR A 317 34.87 -42.09 -1.12
C THR A 317 34.00 -41.47 -2.22
N ILE A 318 32.72 -41.85 -2.28
CA ILE A 318 31.78 -41.27 -3.25
C ILE A 318 31.55 -39.77 -2.95
N ASP A 319 31.28 -39.40 -1.70
CA ASP A 319 31.07 -38.00 -1.33
C ASP A 319 32.28 -37.12 -1.67
N LYS A 320 33.49 -37.63 -1.47
CA LYS A 320 34.74 -36.93 -1.84
C LYS A 320 34.89 -36.82 -3.36
N ALA A 321 34.63 -37.89 -4.10
CA ALA A 321 34.74 -37.89 -5.56
C ALA A 321 33.72 -36.94 -6.21
N LEU A 322 32.51 -36.84 -5.65
CA LEU A 322 31.42 -36.02 -6.21
C LEU A 322 31.35 -34.60 -5.64
N MET A 323 32.28 -34.19 -4.77
CA MET A 323 32.22 -32.90 -4.07
C MET A 323 32.24 -31.69 -5.00
N GLU A 324 32.93 -31.77 -6.13
CA GLU A 324 33.07 -30.69 -7.11
C GLU A 324 32.16 -30.87 -8.34
N THR A 325 31.33 -31.92 -8.36
CA THR A 325 30.54 -32.27 -9.56
C THR A 325 29.07 -31.92 -9.39
N ASN A 326 28.31 -32.02 -10.47
CA ASN A 326 26.85 -31.87 -10.49
C ASN A 326 26.09 -33.11 -9.96
N TRP A 327 26.81 -34.07 -9.36
CA TRP A 327 26.24 -35.29 -8.81
C TRP A 327 26.34 -35.34 -7.29
N LYS A 328 25.43 -36.07 -6.66
CA LYS A 328 25.43 -36.27 -5.21
C LYS A 328 24.90 -37.65 -4.84
N LEU A 329 25.54 -38.29 -3.85
CA LEU A 329 25.02 -39.50 -3.24
C LEU A 329 23.69 -39.21 -2.51
N VAL A 330 22.71 -40.10 -2.68
CA VAL A 330 21.48 -40.06 -1.89
C VAL A 330 21.81 -40.55 -0.48
N GLU A 331 21.57 -39.70 0.53
CA GLU A 331 21.83 -40.04 1.93
C GLU A 331 21.07 -41.31 2.30
N ASP A 332 21.75 -42.19 3.04
CA ASP A 332 21.25 -43.49 3.52
C ASP A 332 20.79 -44.49 2.44
N SER A 333 21.16 -44.27 1.18
CA SER A 333 20.88 -45.21 0.09
C SER A 333 21.82 -46.43 0.06
N ILE A 334 22.92 -46.40 0.82
CA ILE A 334 23.93 -47.48 0.77
C ILE A 334 23.47 -48.69 1.56
N SER A 335 23.30 -49.81 0.86
CA SER A 335 23.08 -51.12 1.46
C SER A 335 24.27 -52.05 1.19
N TYR A 336 24.49 -53.01 2.08
CA TYR A 336 25.49 -54.06 1.92
C TYR A 336 24.80 -55.41 2.12
N LYS A 337 25.07 -56.38 1.25
CA LYS A 337 24.51 -57.73 1.33
C LYS A 337 25.46 -58.71 0.65
N LEU A 338 25.97 -59.69 1.41
CA LEU A 338 26.82 -60.78 0.89
C LEU A 338 28.02 -60.28 0.06
N GLY A 339 28.69 -59.20 0.47
CA GLY A 339 29.83 -58.64 -0.27
C GLY A 339 29.47 -57.70 -1.42
N PHE A 340 28.19 -57.50 -1.72
CA PHE A 340 27.72 -56.49 -2.66
C PHE A 340 27.29 -55.23 -1.94
N LEU A 341 27.74 -54.07 -2.42
CA LEU A 341 27.18 -52.78 -2.04
C LEU A 341 26.34 -52.21 -3.16
N SER A 342 25.24 -51.59 -2.79
CA SER A 342 24.40 -50.84 -3.73
C SER A 342 24.00 -49.50 -3.14
N GLY A 343 23.72 -48.53 -3.99
CA GLY A 343 23.27 -47.20 -3.58
C GLY A 343 22.63 -46.42 -4.72
N ARG A 344 22.30 -45.15 -4.46
CA ARG A 344 21.73 -44.25 -5.47
C ARG A 344 22.48 -42.92 -5.49
N ILE A 345 22.69 -42.40 -6.70
CA ILE A 345 23.25 -41.07 -6.95
C ILE A 345 22.24 -40.23 -7.74
N ARG A 346 22.21 -38.92 -7.51
CA ARG A 346 21.35 -37.98 -8.22
C ARG A 346 22.16 -36.89 -8.91
N GLY A 347 21.78 -36.55 -10.13
CA GLY A 347 22.39 -35.50 -10.96
C GLY A 347 21.49 -34.29 -11.07
N PHE A 348 22.10 -33.10 -11.06
CA PHE A 348 21.43 -31.81 -11.20
C PHE A 348 21.88 -31.11 -12.49
N GLU A 349 20.94 -30.57 -13.26
CA GLU A 349 21.23 -29.83 -14.50
C GLU A 349 20.79 -28.36 -14.43
N LEU A 350 19.67 -28.08 -13.75
CA LEU A 350 19.12 -26.73 -13.63
C LEU A 350 19.96 -25.85 -12.70
N GLU A 351 20.12 -24.57 -13.07
CA GLU A 351 20.93 -23.60 -12.33
C GLU A 351 20.43 -23.43 -10.89
N ASP A 352 19.12 -23.32 -10.67
CA ASP A 352 18.51 -23.22 -9.34
C ASP A 352 18.84 -24.42 -8.43
N ASP A 353 18.94 -25.62 -9.00
CA ASP A 353 19.24 -26.83 -8.25
C ASP A 353 20.74 -26.94 -7.93
N LEU A 354 21.60 -26.45 -8.82
CA LEU A 354 23.04 -26.29 -8.58
C LEU A 354 23.30 -25.24 -7.48
N VAL A 355 22.58 -24.12 -7.47
CA VAL A 355 22.67 -23.09 -6.41
C VAL A 355 22.36 -23.70 -5.04
N LYS A 356 21.25 -24.44 -4.92
CA LYS A 356 20.87 -25.12 -3.66
C LYS A 356 21.92 -26.13 -3.22
N MET A 357 22.48 -26.88 -4.17
CA MET A 357 23.53 -27.85 -3.88
C MET A 357 24.80 -27.18 -3.33
N VAL A 358 25.26 -26.11 -3.97
CA VAL A 358 26.43 -25.33 -3.54
C VAL A 358 26.20 -24.69 -2.17
N GLN A 359 25.02 -24.12 -1.93
CA GLN A 359 24.64 -23.56 -0.62
C GLN A 359 24.70 -24.61 0.50
N VAL A 360 24.19 -25.83 0.26
CA VAL A 360 24.27 -26.94 1.22
C VAL A 360 25.72 -27.38 1.45
N ARG A 361 26.57 -27.38 0.41
CA ARG A 361 28.00 -27.69 0.53
C ARG A 361 28.74 -26.65 1.37
N LYS A 362 28.54 -25.35 1.13
CA LYS A 362 29.12 -24.26 1.94
C LYS A 362 28.72 -24.38 3.42
N LYS A 363 27.43 -24.58 3.71
CA LYS A 363 26.94 -24.79 5.09
C LYS A 363 27.52 -26.03 5.78
N LYS A 364 27.81 -27.11 5.05
CA LYS A 364 28.47 -28.31 5.61
C LYS A 364 29.96 -28.09 5.86
N LEU A 365 30.62 -27.23 5.08
CA LEU A 365 32.02 -26.85 5.26
C LEU A 365 32.21 -25.89 6.44
N GLU A 366 31.29 -24.95 6.66
CA GLU A 366 31.31 -24.01 7.79
C GLU A 366 31.04 -24.67 9.16
N LYS A 367 30.37 -25.84 9.16
CA LYS A 367 30.04 -26.60 10.38
C LYS A 367 31.09 -27.65 10.76
N LYS A 368 32.10 -27.85 9.91
CA LYS A 368 33.23 -28.76 10.14
C LYS A 368 34.42 -27.97 10.61
#